data_AF-A0A2R6RKC5-F1
#
_entry.id   AF-A0A2R6RKC5-F1
#
_cell.length_a   1.000
_cell.length_b   1.000
_cell.length_c   1.000
_cell.angle_alpha   90.00
_cell.angle_beta   90.00
_cell.angle_gamma   90.00
#
_symmetry.space_group_name_H-M   'P 1'
#
loop_
_entity.id
_entity.type
_entity.pdbx_description
1 polymer ?
#
loop_
_entity_poly.entity_id
_entity_poly.type
_entity_poly.pdbx_seq_one_letter_code
_entity_poly.pdbx_strand_id
1 'polypeptide(L)'
;MRARAFHIMDPKGIIEMLLIFLEERGGTVHIPSSFDSSKDNTNRIIPFVGKWKGHAITKRSGVYGATIAEADTIVVLEIDDKDQLIQDITSTSSGGDVTTNVHWTGTLSNNLIKFDGGYQVTLLPGGMYMGCPSNIAKNVAESNPFHLEFCWLESPSKRQRLVRTYDVEGLVVSSTYFYETKL
;
A
#
# COMPACT_ATOMS: atom_id res chain seq x y z
N MET A 1 9.55 -12.63 11.97
CA MET A 1 9.65 -11.16 12.00
C MET A 1 8.29 -10.54 11.68
N ARG A 2 7.98 -9.36 12.24
CA ARG A 2 6.78 -8.58 11.92
C ARG A 2 7.13 -7.10 11.72
N ALA A 3 6.35 -6.41 10.91
CA ALA A 3 6.43 -4.95 10.75
C ALA A 3 5.13 -4.32 11.23
N ARG A 4 5.22 -3.27 12.06
CA ARG A 4 4.07 -2.44 12.47
C ARG A 4 4.26 -1.04 11.91
N ALA A 5 3.44 -0.66 10.95
CA ALA A 5 3.51 0.61 10.26
C ALA A 5 2.43 1.58 10.76
N PHE A 6 2.80 2.84 10.97
CA PHE A 6 1.92 3.89 11.49
C PHE A 6 1.95 5.11 10.57
N HIS A 7 0.77 5.55 10.15
CA HIS A 7 0.56 6.84 9.52
C HIS A 7 0.15 7.83 10.61
N ILE A 8 0.84 8.96 10.72
CA ILE A 8 0.50 10.04 11.64
C ILE A 8 0.24 11.28 10.80
N MET A 9 -1.02 11.73 10.82
CA MET A 9 -1.47 12.93 10.12
C MET A 9 -1.51 14.10 11.11
N ASP A 10 -1.20 15.29 10.63
CA ASP A 10 -1.42 16.53 11.39
C ASP A 10 -2.94 16.79 11.58
N PRO A 11 -3.33 17.76 12.42
CA PRO A 11 -4.74 18.11 12.60
C PRO A 11 -5.46 18.61 11.34
N LYS A 12 -4.73 18.93 10.26
CA LYS A 12 -5.30 19.33 8.95
C LYS A 12 -5.44 18.15 8.00
N GLY A 13 -5.11 16.93 8.42
CA GLY A 13 -5.22 15.72 7.61
C GLY A 13 -4.10 15.57 6.58
N ILE A 14 -2.96 16.23 6.78
CA ILE A 14 -1.75 16.07 5.96
C ILE A 14 -0.79 15.12 6.68
N ILE A 15 -0.08 14.25 5.95
CA ILE A 15 0.91 13.36 6.57
C ILE A 15 2.02 14.17 7.26
N GLU A 16 2.28 13.89 8.53
CA GLU A 16 3.36 14.50 9.31
C GLU A 16 4.51 13.51 9.50
N MET A 17 4.19 12.24 9.79
CA MET A 17 5.19 11.24 10.12
C MET A 17 4.75 9.83 9.71
N LEU A 18 5.72 9.05 9.23
CA LEU A 18 5.60 7.60 9.02
C LEU A 18 6.53 6.89 10.01
N LEU A 19 6.01 5.94 10.78
CA LEU A 19 6.79 5.13 11.72
C LEU A 19 6.66 3.65 11.40
N ILE A 20 7.78 2.93 11.45
CA ILE A 20 7.82 1.48 11.28
C ILE A 20 8.58 0.85 12.44
N PHE A 21 7.94 -0.09 13.12
CA PHE A 21 8.61 -0.99 14.05
C PHE A 21 8.85 -2.34 13.38
N LEU A 22 10.12 -2.73 13.28
CA LEU A 22 10.52 -4.04 12.81
C LEU A 22 10.92 -4.91 14.00
N GLU A 23 10.21 -6.02 14.19
CA GLU A 23 10.26 -6.78 15.44
C GLU A 23 10.42 -8.27 15.17
N GLU A 24 11.31 -8.92 15.91
CA GLU A 24 11.50 -10.36 15.90
C GLU A 24 11.26 -10.92 17.30
N ARG A 25 10.46 -11.99 17.39
CA ARG A 25 10.12 -12.62 18.68
C ARG A 25 11.20 -13.63 19.04
N GLY A 26 11.92 -13.40 20.13
CA GLY A 26 12.82 -14.38 20.74
C GLY A 26 14.22 -14.53 20.12
N GLY A 27 14.66 -13.58 19.28
CA GLY A 27 15.98 -13.60 18.62
C GLY A 27 16.94 -12.50 19.09
N THR A 28 18.25 -12.70 18.85
CA THR A 28 19.28 -11.66 18.89
C THR A 28 19.05 -10.71 17.70
N VAL A 29 19.05 -9.39 17.95
CA VAL A 29 18.73 -8.35 16.96
C VAL A 29 19.60 -8.49 15.71
N HIS A 30 19.07 -9.16 14.68
CA HIS A 30 19.57 -9.07 13.32
C HIS A 30 18.75 -7.99 12.63
N ILE A 31 19.36 -6.81 12.42
CA ILE A 31 18.81 -5.87 11.45
C ILE A 31 18.81 -6.62 10.11
N PRO A 32 17.66 -6.85 9.46
CA PRO A 32 17.65 -7.52 8.18
C PRO A 32 18.50 -6.72 7.20
N SER A 33 19.29 -7.40 6.39
CA SER A 33 20.18 -6.78 5.40
C SER A 33 19.44 -5.85 4.41
N SER A 34 18.12 -5.97 4.31
CA SER A 34 17.25 -5.07 3.51
C SER A 34 17.07 -3.67 4.10
N PHE A 35 17.41 -3.45 5.38
CA PHE A 35 17.44 -2.15 6.05
C PHE A 35 18.84 -1.55 6.16
N ASP A 36 19.84 -2.23 5.59
CA ASP A 36 21.21 -1.73 5.54
C ASP A 36 21.28 -0.54 4.58
N SER A 37 21.21 0.66 5.16
CA SER A 37 21.27 1.93 4.43
C SER A 37 22.61 2.13 3.69
N SER A 38 23.62 1.29 3.92
CA SER A 38 24.89 1.34 3.17
C SER A 38 24.74 0.86 1.71
N LYS A 39 23.63 0.22 1.35
CA LYS A 39 23.28 -0.21 -0.02
C LYS A 39 22.16 0.60 -0.68
N ASP A 40 21.73 1.69 -0.04
CA ASP A 40 20.55 2.51 -0.34
C ASP A 40 20.70 3.43 -1.58
N ASN A 41 21.60 3.08 -2.50
CA ASN A 41 21.87 3.81 -3.74
C ASN A 41 21.05 3.26 -4.94
N THR A 42 20.12 2.35 -4.68
CA THR A 42 19.25 1.74 -5.70
C THR A 42 17.86 2.36 -5.65
N ASN A 43 17.29 2.67 -6.82
CA ASN A 43 15.95 3.24 -6.93
C ASN A 43 14.93 2.29 -6.27
N ARG A 44 14.33 2.73 -5.15
CA ARG A 44 13.48 1.91 -4.28
C ARG A 44 12.20 1.45 -4.94
N ILE A 45 11.80 2.03 -6.07
CA ILE A 45 10.59 1.63 -6.79
C ILE A 45 10.78 0.33 -7.58
N ILE A 46 12.01 0.06 -8.04
CA ILE A 46 12.32 -1.00 -9.01
C ILE A 46 11.83 -2.39 -8.54
N PRO A 47 11.97 -2.80 -7.27
CA PRO A 47 11.44 -4.07 -6.80
C PRO A 47 9.91 -4.20 -7.00
N PHE A 48 9.17 -3.10 -6.93
CA PHE A 48 7.71 -3.07 -7.04
C PHE A 48 7.21 -3.02 -8.48
N VAL A 49 8.01 -2.51 -9.44
CA VAL A 49 7.66 -2.42 -10.86
C VAL A 49 7.47 -3.81 -11.45
N GLY A 50 6.43 -4.01 -12.26
CA GLY A 50 6.08 -5.25 -12.92
C GLY A 50 4.64 -5.69 -12.61
N LYS A 51 4.33 -6.92 -12.99
CA LYS A 51 3.00 -7.51 -12.83
C LYS A 51 2.96 -8.41 -11.60
N TRP A 52 1.97 -8.17 -10.75
CA TRP A 52 1.71 -8.92 -9.53
C TRP A 52 0.35 -9.58 -9.64
N LYS A 53 0.25 -10.85 -9.26
CA LYS A 53 -1.01 -11.57 -9.16
C LYS A 53 -1.18 -12.11 -7.75
N GLY A 54 -2.37 -12.04 -7.19
CA GLY A 54 -2.62 -12.54 -5.86
C GLY A 54 -4.09 -12.67 -5.52
N HIS A 55 -4.34 -12.73 -4.23
CA HIS A 55 -5.67 -12.85 -3.65
C HIS A 55 -5.82 -11.86 -2.50
N ALA A 56 -7.01 -11.28 -2.41
CA ALA A 56 -7.36 -10.26 -1.43
C ALA A 56 -8.57 -10.67 -0.60
N ILE A 57 -8.49 -10.49 0.71
CA ILE A 57 -9.57 -10.78 1.66
C ILE A 57 -9.91 -9.48 2.39
N THR A 58 -11.17 -9.05 2.27
CA THR A 58 -11.69 -7.87 2.95
C THR A 58 -12.53 -8.28 4.15
N LYS A 59 -12.16 -7.76 5.33
CA LYS A 59 -12.89 -7.97 6.58
C LYS A 59 -13.46 -6.66 7.10
N ARG A 60 -14.69 -6.71 7.61
CA ARG A 60 -15.30 -5.58 8.33
C ARG A 60 -14.51 -5.29 9.61
N SER A 61 -14.31 -4.01 9.90
CA SER A 61 -13.68 -3.58 11.14
C SER A 61 -14.51 -3.94 12.37
N GLY A 62 -13.83 -4.27 13.48
CA GLY A 62 -14.43 -4.72 14.72
C GLY A 62 -13.98 -6.13 15.10
N VAL A 63 -14.20 -6.51 16.36
CA VAL A 63 -13.67 -7.77 16.94
C VAL A 63 -14.20 -9.02 16.22
N TYR A 64 -15.46 -8.98 15.76
CA TYR A 64 -16.05 -10.10 15.03
C TYR A 64 -15.33 -10.39 13.69
N GLY A 65 -14.82 -9.37 13.01
CA GLY A 65 -13.96 -9.55 11.83
C GLY A 65 -14.59 -10.33 10.67
N ALA A 66 -15.90 -10.11 10.42
CA ALA A 66 -16.63 -10.75 9.33
C ALA A 66 -15.91 -10.57 8.00
N THR A 67 -15.69 -11.66 7.26
CA THR A 67 -15.29 -11.57 5.85
C THR A 67 -16.47 -11.03 5.05
N ILE A 68 -16.23 -9.97 4.29
CA ILE A 68 -17.27 -9.30 3.49
C ILE A 68 -17.00 -9.37 1.98
N ALA A 69 -15.74 -9.62 1.57
CA ALA A 69 -15.40 -9.86 0.18
C ALA A 69 -14.08 -10.63 0.06
N GLU A 70 -13.97 -11.43 -1.00
CA GLU A 70 -12.77 -12.10 -1.45
C GLU A 70 -12.63 -11.86 -2.95
N ALA A 71 -11.41 -11.65 -3.43
CA ALA A 71 -11.14 -11.33 -4.83
C ALA A 71 -9.75 -11.76 -5.28
N ASP A 72 -9.65 -12.22 -6.52
CA ASP A 72 -8.37 -12.36 -7.20
C ASP A 72 -7.91 -11.00 -7.72
N THR A 73 -6.63 -10.69 -7.51
CA THR A 73 -6.06 -9.40 -7.86
C THR A 73 -4.96 -9.53 -8.90
N ILE A 74 -4.92 -8.57 -9.82
CA ILE A 74 -3.80 -8.34 -10.73
C ILE A 74 -3.41 -6.88 -10.60
N VAL A 75 -2.17 -6.61 -10.24
CA VAL A 75 -1.61 -5.26 -10.15
C VAL A 75 -0.48 -5.12 -11.14
N VAL A 76 -0.57 -4.17 -12.05
CA VAL A 76 0.50 -3.80 -12.97
C VAL A 76 1.04 -2.45 -12.52
N LEU A 77 2.35 -2.35 -12.33
CA LEU A 77 3.04 -1.11 -12.04
C LEU A 77 4.15 -0.92 -13.07
N GLU A 78 4.07 0.14 -13.86
CA GLU A 78 4.99 0.43 -14.96
C GLU A 78 5.50 1.87 -14.85
N ILE A 79 6.70 2.09 -15.38
CA ILE A 79 7.27 3.42 -15.58
C ILE A 79 7.41 3.57 -17.08
N ASP A 80 6.77 4.59 -17.65
CA ASP A 80 6.83 4.85 -19.09
C ASP A 80 8.13 5.54 -19.50
N ASP A 81 8.32 5.73 -20.80
CA ASP A 81 9.53 6.36 -21.38
C ASP A 81 9.71 7.85 -20.97
N LYS A 82 8.70 8.45 -20.32
CA LYS A 82 8.69 9.83 -19.84
C LYS A 82 8.81 9.91 -18.31
N ASP A 83 9.23 8.83 -17.66
CA ASP A 83 9.29 8.68 -16.20
C ASP A 83 7.93 8.88 -15.49
N GLN A 84 6.82 8.72 -16.22
CA GLN A 84 5.48 8.69 -15.65
C GLN A 84 5.18 7.30 -15.11
N LEU A 85 4.68 7.25 -13.88
CA LEU A 85 4.26 6.01 -13.25
C LEU A 85 2.82 5.69 -13.64
N ILE A 86 2.60 4.46 -14.09
CA ILE A 86 1.28 3.93 -14.42
C ILE A 86 1.00 2.75 -13.49
N GLN A 87 -0.17 2.77 -12.84
CA GLN A 87 -0.63 1.69 -11.97
C GLN A 87 -2.03 1.25 -12.38
N ASP A 88 -2.17 -0.03 -12.68
CA ASP A 88 -3.46 -0.67 -12.92
C ASP A 88 -3.71 -1.73 -11.86
N ILE A 89 -4.88 -1.67 -11.22
CA ILE A 89 -5.33 -2.64 -10.23
C ILE A 89 -6.65 -3.24 -10.72
N THR A 90 -6.61 -4.51 -11.09
CA THR A 90 -7.78 -5.32 -11.39
C THR A 90 -8.10 -6.17 -10.17
N SER A 91 -9.38 -6.16 -9.76
CA SER A 91 -9.91 -7.01 -8.71
C SER A 91 -11.16 -7.72 -9.22
N THR A 92 -11.13 -9.04 -9.26
CA THR A 92 -12.26 -9.89 -9.68
C THR A 92 -12.75 -10.66 -8.46
N SER A 93 -13.99 -10.40 -8.04
CA SER A 93 -14.62 -11.11 -6.92
C SER A 93 -14.57 -12.63 -7.11
N SER A 94 -14.47 -13.41 -6.04
CA SER A 94 -14.34 -14.89 -6.12
C SER A 94 -15.49 -15.61 -6.82
N GLY A 95 -16.68 -14.99 -6.91
CA GLY A 95 -17.81 -15.49 -7.70
C GLY A 95 -17.70 -15.20 -9.20
N GLY A 96 -16.76 -14.34 -9.61
CA GLY A 96 -16.56 -13.89 -11.00
C GLY A 96 -17.52 -12.81 -11.48
N ASP A 97 -18.59 -12.53 -10.72
CA ASP A 97 -19.69 -11.65 -11.14
C ASP A 97 -19.32 -10.18 -11.25
N VAL A 98 -18.36 -9.73 -10.44
CA VAL A 98 -17.89 -8.33 -10.41
C VAL A 98 -16.39 -8.29 -10.62
N THR A 99 -15.98 -7.50 -11.61
CA THR A 99 -14.58 -7.12 -11.85
C THR A 99 -14.47 -5.59 -11.88
N THR A 100 -13.58 -5.05 -11.07
CA THR A 100 -13.28 -3.62 -11.02
C THR A 100 -11.85 -3.37 -11.49
N ASN A 101 -11.66 -2.34 -12.30
CA ASN A 101 -10.36 -1.88 -12.75
C ASN A 101 -10.15 -0.44 -12.27
N VAL A 102 -9.02 -0.19 -11.63
CA VAL A 102 -8.60 1.14 -11.19
C VAL A 102 -7.29 1.46 -11.90
N HIS A 103 -7.31 2.52 -12.69
CA HIS A 103 -6.16 3.03 -13.42
C HIS A 103 -5.72 4.35 -12.81
N TRP A 104 -4.46 4.44 -12.40
CA TRP A 104 -3.85 5.66 -11.89
C TRP A 104 -2.55 5.99 -12.60
N THR A 105 -2.37 7.28 -12.84
CA THR A 105 -1.12 7.87 -13.32
C THR A 105 -0.52 8.74 -12.22
N GLY A 106 0.80 8.83 -12.21
CA GLY A 106 1.52 9.66 -11.24
C GLY A 106 2.94 9.96 -11.65
N THR A 107 3.62 10.73 -10.81
CA THR A 107 5.02 11.09 -10.97
C THR A 107 5.83 10.63 -9.78
N LEU A 108 7.04 10.13 -10.04
CA LEU A 108 8.00 9.79 -9.01
C LEU A 108 8.98 10.95 -8.81
N SER A 109 9.05 11.45 -7.58
CA SER A 109 10.08 12.42 -7.17
C SER A 109 10.80 11.89 -5.95
N ASN A 110 12.09 11.57 -6.12
CA ASN A 110 12.89 10.87 -5.10
C ASN A 110 12.24 9.55 -4.68
N ASN A 111 11.78 9.47 -3.43
CA ASN A 111 11.11 8.31 -2.85
C ASN A 111 9.60 8.55 -2.63
N LEU A 112 9.02 9.57 -3.27
CA LEU A 112 7.61 9.91 -3.15
C LEU A 112 6.94 9.84 -4.52
N ILE A 113 5.94 8.98 -4.62
CA ILE A 113 5.03 8.89 -5.76
C ILE A 113 3.82 9.77 -5.45
N LYS A 114 3.46 10.65 -6.39
CA LYS A 114 2.22 11.43 -6.34
C LYS A 114 1.34 11.04 -7.52
N PHE A 115 0.16 10.49 -7.22
CA PHE A 115 -0.84 10.17 -8.23
C PHE A 115 -1.74 11.38 -8.47
N ASP A 116 -2.22 11.52 -9.71
CA ASP A 116 -3.03 12.66 -10.14
C ASP A 116 -4.38 12.75 -9.39
N GLY A 117 -4.86 11.61 -8.86
CA GLY A 117 -6.05 11.52 -8.00
C GLY A 117 -5.85 12.00 -6.55
N GLY A 118 -4.68 12.54 -6.21
CA GLY A 118 -4.41 13.07 -4.87
C GLY A 118 -4.00 11.99 -3.84
N TYR A 119 -3.74 10.77 -4.28
CA TYR A 119 -3.11 9.72 -3.48
C TYR A 119 -1.58 9.79 -3.61
N GLN A 120 -0.86 9.42 -2.56
CA GLN A 120 0.60 9.43 -2.57
C GLN A 120 1.17 8.19 -1.89
N VAL A 121 2.34 7.75 -2.36
CA VAL A 121 3.05 6.59 -1.81
C VAL A 121 4.49 6.97 -1.52
N THR A 122 4.91 6.79 -0.27
CA THR A 122 6.30 6.96 0.16
C THR A 122 7.01 5.62 0.15
N LEU A 123 8.09 5.53 -0.62
CA LEU A 123 8.97 4.37 -0.75
C LEU A 123 10.00 4.35 0.40
N LEU A 124 10.02 3.26 1.15
CA LEU A 124 10.79 3.12 2.37
C LEU A 124 11.88 2.04 2.21
N PRO A 125 12.93 2.07 3.04
CA PRO A 125 13.89 0.98 3.11
C PRO A 125 13.23 -0.37 3.42
N GLY A 126 13.94 -1.48 3.20
CA GLY A 126 13.43 -2.80 3.55
C GLY A 126 12.40 -3.39 2.60
N GLY A 127 12.24 -2.81 1.40
CA GLY A 127 11.23 -3.22 0.43
C GLY A 127 9.81 -2.89 0.91
N MET A 128 9.66 -1.74 1.58
CA MET A 128 8.39 -1.28 2.11
C MET A 128 7.90 -0.04 1.38
N TYR A 129 6.58 0.16 1.36
CA TYR A 129 6.01 1.47 1.05
C TYR A 129 4.78 1.72 1.91
N MET A 130 4.43 2.99 2.07
CA MET A 130 3.24 3.43 2.77
C MET A 130 2.46 4.43 1.90
N GLY A 131 1.17 4.16 1.71
CA GLY A 131 0.28 4.92 0.85
C GLY A 131 -0.82 5.61 1.64
N CYS A 132 -1.12 6.86 1.27
CA CYS A 132 -2.20 7.64 1.88
C CYS A 132 -2.68 8.77 0.95
N PRO A 133 -3.87 9.36 1.18
CA PRO A 133 -4.25 10.60 0.53
C PRO A 133 -3.28 11.71 0.92
N SER A 134 -2.98 12.59 -0.03
CA SER A 134 -2.18 13.80 0.22
C SER A 134 -2.86 14.78 1.19
N ASN A 135 -4.20 14.78 1.23
CA ASN A 135 -4.99 15.58 2.15
C ASN A 135 -6.31 14.88 2.51
N ILE A 136 -6.37 14.28 3.70
CA ILE A 136 -7.58 13.60 4.20
C ILE A 136 -8.72 14.59 4.45
N ALA A 137 -8.44 15.81 4.92
CA ALA A 137 -9.50 16.79 5.16
C ALA A 137 -10.24 17.16 3.86
N LYS A 138 -9.55 17.14 2.72
CA LYS A 138 -10.19 17.29 1.40
C LYS A 138 -11.14 16.14 1.11
N ASN A 139 -10.71 14.89 1.31
CA ASN A 139 -11.58 13.72 1.13
C ASN A 139 -12.85 13.81 1.99
N VAL A 140 -12.70 14.16 3.27
CA VAL A 140 -13.85 14.34 4.19
C VAL A 140 -14.75 15.48 3.74
N ALA A 141 -14.19 16.64 3.39
CA ALA A 141 -14.97 17.80 2.91
C ALA A 141 -15.75 17.51 1.62
N GLU A 142 -15.20 16.65 0.74
CA GLU A 142 -15.84 16.22 -0.51
C GLU A 142 -16.71 14.96 -0.36
N SER A 143 -16.90 14.46 0.87
CA SER A 143 -17.65 13.23 1.16
C SER A 143 -17.13 12.02 0.38
N ASN A 144 -15.82 11.93 0.21
CA ASN A 144 -15.15 10.84 -0.48
C ASN A 144 -14.53 9.87 0.54
N PRO A 145 -14.79 8.56 0.43
CA PRO A 145 -14.06 7.57 1.22
C PRO A 145 -12.58 7.59 0.85
N PHE A 146 -11.74 7.10 1.74
CA PHE A 146 -10.30 7.03 1.51
C PHE A 146 -9.71 5.78 2.15
N HIS A 147 -8.44 5.50 1.86
CA HIS A 147 -7.74 4.38 2.46
C HIS A 147 -6.30 4.75 2.78
N LEU A 148 -5.73 3.99 3.72
CA LEU A 148 -4.30 3.97 3.97
C LEU A 148 -3.77 2.59 3.60
N GLU A 149 -2.51 2.53 3.18
CA GLU A 149 -1.90 1.31 2.70
C GLU A 149 -0.51 1.12 3.29
N PHE A 150 -0.21 -0.12 3.66
CA PHE A 150 1.14 -0.55 3.96
C PHE A 150 1.47 -1.77 3.10
N CYS A 151 2.63 -1.75 2.46
CA CYS A 151 3.15 -2.89 1.71
C CYS A 151 4.53 -3.27 2.20
N TRP A 152 4.80 -4.56 2.20
CA TRP A 152 6.11 -5.12 2.48
C TRP A 152 6.42 -6.28 1.54
N LEU A 153 7.56 -6.17 0.85
CA LEU A 153 8.18 -7.26 0.09
C LEU A 153 8.86 -8.22 1.05
N GLU A 154 8.36 -9.45 1.13
CA GLU A 154 9.04 -10.54 1.84
C GLU A 154 10.23 -11.07 1.03
N SER A 155 10.09 -11.06 -0.30
CA SER A 155 11.14 -11.41 -1.25
C SER A 155 10.94 -10.60 -2.54
N PRO A 156 11.91 -10.60 -3.48
CA PRO A 156 11.77 -9.89 -4.76
C PRO A 156 10.55 -10.31 -5.60
N SER A 157 9.97 -11.49 -5.32
CA SER A 157 8.82 -12.04 -6.03
C SER A 157 7.58 -12.23 -5.16
N LYS A 158 7.59 -11.82 -3.89
CA LYS A 158 6.46 -11.98 -2.96
C LYS A 158 6.26 -10.74 -2.10
N ARG A 159 5.03 -10.25 -2.04
CA ARG A 159 4.66 -9.13 -1.17
C ARG A 159 3.35 -9.35 -0.46
N GLN A 160 3.22 -8.68 0.67
CA GLN A 160 1.97 -8.51 1.39
C GLN A 160 1.56 -7.04 1.36
N ARG A 161 0.26 -6.78 1.22
CA ARG A 161 -0.29 -5.42 1.40
C ARG A 161 -1.41 -5.48 2.41
N LEU A 162 -1.53 -4.42 3.19
CA LEU A 162 -2.63 -4.20 4.11
C LEU A 162 -3.22 -2.82 3.84
N VAL A 163 -4.47 -2.81 3.42
CA VAL A 163 -5.25 -1.59 3.15
C VAL A 163 -6.26 -1.41 4.27
N ARG A 164 -6.33 -0.20 4.82
CA ARG A 164 -7.28 0.22 5.85
C ARG A 164 -8.22 1.22 5.22
N THR A 165 -9.50 0.89 5.13
CA THR A 165 -10.51 1.71 4.43
C THR A 165 -11.34 2.50 5.42
N TYR A 166 -11.50 3.78 5.14
CA TYR A 166 -12.23 4.75 5.91
C TYR A 166 -13.45 5.22 5.12
N ASP A 167 -14.56 5.45 5.81
CA ASP A 167 -15.71 6.12 5.22
C ASP A 167 -15.48 7.64 5.10
N VAL A 168 -16.53 8.33 4.68
CA VAL A 168 -16.52 9.78 4.41
C VAL A 168 -16.33 10.63 5.67
N GLU A 169 -16.54 10.05 6.87
CA GLU A 169 -16.36 10.72 8.16
C GLU A 169 -15.00 10.41 8.80
N GLY A 170 -14.20 9.56 8.15
CA GLY A 170 -12.91 9.11 8.69
C GLY A 170 -13.04 7.99 9.72
N LEU A 171 -14.16 7.28 9.76
CA LEU A 171 -14.30 6.06 10.56
C LEU A 171 -13.79 4.86 9.76
N VAL A 172 -13.05 3.96 10.42
CA VAL A 172 -12.59 2.75 9.75
C VAL A 172 -13.73 1.74 9.58
N VAL A 173 -14.04 1.39 8.33
CA VAL A 173 -15.10 0.43 7.98
C VAL A 173 -14.57 -0.98 7.68
N SER A 174 -13.36 -1.11 7.13
CA SER A 174 -12.80 -2.42 6.77
C SER A 174 -11.27 -2.44 6.69
N SER A 175 -10.74 -3.65 6.60
CA SER A 175 -9.35 -3.92 6.22
C SER A 175 -9.30 -4.97 5.13
N THR A 176 -8.47 -4.72 4.12
CA THR A 176 -8.20 -5.66 3.04
C THR A 176 -6.76 -6.12 3.11
N TYR A 177 -6.56 -7.42 3.26
CA TYR A 177 -5.25 -8.06 3.22
C TYR A 177 -5.01 -8.64 1.83
N PHE A 178 -3.83 -8.39 1.28
CA PHE A 178 -3.40 -8.92 -0.01
C PHE A 178 -2.15 -9.78 0.17
N TYR A 179 -2.13 -10.90 -0.52
CA TYR A 179 -0.93 -11.72 -0.69
C TYR A 179 -0.69 -11.93 -2.19
N GLU A 180 0.44 -11.42 -2.69
CA GLU A 180 0.69 -11.29 -4.12
C GLU A 180 2.08 -11.81 -4.49
N THR A 181 2.15 -12.45 -5.65
CA THR A 181 3.39 -12.95 -6.26
C THR A 181 3.66 -12.22 -7.58
N LYS A 182 4.92 -11.87 -7.81
CA LYS A 182 5.37 -11.27 -9.07
C LYS A 182 5.37 -12.33 -10.18
N LEU A 183 4.84 -11.97 -11.35
CA LEU A 183 4.84 -12.80 -12.56
C LEU A 183 6.13 -12.65 -13.36
#